data_AF-A0A0J1BMH7-F1
#
_entry.id   AF-A0A0J1BMH7-F1
#
_cell.length_a   1.000
_cell.length_b   1.000
_cell.length_c   1.000
_cell.angle_alpha   90.00
_cell.angle_beta   90.00
_cell.angle_gamma   90.00
#
_symmetry.space_group_name_H-M   'P 1'
#
loop_
_entity.id
_entity.type
_entity.pdbx_description
1 polymer ?
#
loop_
_entity_poly.entity_id
_entity_poly.type
_entity_poly.pdbx_seq_one_letter_code
_entity_poly.pdbx_strand_id
1 'polypeptide(L)'
;MGLGEASLAVFFCIAKIALLAAILLTVLLRIFRRLHFGKLLLLGFVLWIAFTLTGTKLFHHDRFVELHRSHNDYVPTTGCLTYEPSFGHLFASYSMSRTEFDVWIAQFPVPISEYDSQLQRFDEARLGFADPDAAFATESASNGGQTRAYFKDGTMYLSRNVM
;
A
#
# COMPACT_ATOMS: atom_id res chain seq x y z
N MET A 1 -0.77 1.20 3.50
CA MET A 1 -1.02 0.16 2.49
C MET A 1 -0.55 -1.18 3.03
N GLY A 2 -1.42 -2.19 3.03
CA GLY A 2 -1.04 -3.57 3.37
C GLY A 2 -0.18 -4.22 2.27
N LEU A 3 0.46 -5.36 2.55
CA LEU A 3 1.25 -6.07 1.52
C LEU A 3 0.38 -6.53 0.35
N GLY A 4 -0.89 -6.85 0.60
CA GLY A 4 -1.82 -7.29 -0.44
C GLY A 4 -2.23 -6.19 -1.40
N GLU A 5 -2.59 -5.02 -0.87
CA GLU A 5 -2.88 -3.84 -1.69
C GLU A 5 -1.69 -3.45 -2.55
N ALA A 6 -0.48 -3.42 -1.97
CA ALA A 6 0.74 -3.09 -2.70
C ALA A 6 0.99 -4.09 -3.84
N SER A 7 0.80 -5.39 -3.57
CA SER A 7 0.93 -6.44 -4.58
C SER A 7 -0.08 -6.29 -5.72
N LEU A 8 -1.36 -6.01 -5.40
CA LEU A 8 -2.42 -5.81 -6.38
C LEU A 8 -2.23 -4.52 -7.19
N ALA A 9 -1.84 -3.43 -6.54
CA ALA A 9 -1.59 -2.15 -7.21
C ALA A 9 -0.48 -2.29 -8.26
N VAL A 10 0.61 -2.98 -7.92
CA VAL A 10 1.70 -3.28 -8.86
C VAL A 10 1.22 -4.15 -10.02
N PHE A 11 0.43 -5.20 -9.73
CA PHE A 11 -0.14 -6.05 -10.78
C PHE A 11 -1.00 -5.24 -11.76
N PHE A 12 -1.91 -4.40 -11.26
CA PHE A 12 -2.76 -3.57 -12.12
C PHE A 12 -1.96 -2.52 -12.90
N CYS A 13 -0.89 -1.97 -12.33
CA CYS A 13 0.01 -1.07 -13.04
C CYS A 13 0.66 -1.76 -14.24
N ILE A 14 1.22 -2.96 -14.02
CA ILE A 14 1.82 -3.79 -15.08
C ILE A 14 0.77 -4.13 -16.14
N ALA A 15 -0.42 -4.58 -15.74
CA ALA A 15 -1.49 -4.93 -16.66
C ALA A 15 -1.95 -3.75 -17.53
N LYS A 16 -2.00 -2.53 -16.98
CA LYS A 16 -2.32 -1.30 -17.74
C LYS A 16 -1.24 -0.97 -18.78
N ILE A 17 0.04 -1.03 -18.39
CA ILE A 17 1.16 -0.79 -19.31
C ILE A 17 1.18 -1.86 -20.43
N ALA A 18 0.96 -3.12 -20.08
CA ALA A 18 0.86 -4.22 -21.02
C ALA A 18 -0.29 -4.02 -22.02
N LEU A 19 -1.44 -3.51 -21.56
CA LEU A 19 -2.58 -3.20 -22.43
C LEU A 19 -2.23 -2.10 -23.43
N LEU A 20 -1.59 -1.02 -22.98
CA LEU A 20 -1.14 0.07 -23.86
C LEU A 20 -0.15 -0.45 -24.93
N ALA A 21 0.81 -1.28 -24.53
CA ALA A 21 1.77 -1.89 -25.46
C ALA A 21 1.08 -2.81 -26.48
N ALA A 22 0.11 -3.63 -26.06
CA ALA A 22 -0.65 -4.49 -26.94
C ALA A 22 -1.51 -3.69 -27.95
N ILE A 23 -2.17 -2.62 -27.49
CA ILE A 23 -2.93 -1.71 -28.36
C ILE A 23 -1.99 -1.05 -29.37
N LEU A 24 -0.85 -0.50 -28.93
CA LEU A 24 0.11 0.14 -29.83
C LEU A 24 0.60 -0.83 -30.91
N LEU A 25 0.97 -2.06 -30.53
CA LEU A 25 1.47 -3.07 -31.47
C LEU A 25 0.38 -3.50 -32.47
N THR A 26 -0.85 -3.69 -32.01
CA THR A 26 -1.97 -4.02 -32.91
C THR A 26 -2.33 -2.89 -33.87
N VAL A 27 -2.27 -1.63 -33.43
CA VAL A 27 -2.44 -0.46 -34.31
C VAL A 27 -1.35 -0.40 -35.37
N LEU A 28 -0.08 -0.58 -34.98
CA LEU A 28 1.03 -0.62 -35.92
C LEU A 28 0.84 -1.75 -36.96
N LEU A 29 0.48 -2.96 -36.51
CA LEU A 29 0.21 -4.08 -37.40
C LEU A 29 -0.94 -3.81 -38.37
N ARG A 30 -1.98 -3.08 -37.94
CA ARG A 30 -3.08 -2.66 -38.82
C ARG A 30 -2.64 -1.65 -39.88
N ILE A 31 -1.73 -0.75 -39.54
CA ILE A 31 -1.18 0.24 -40.49
C ILE A 31 -0.37 -0.47 -41.58
N PHE A 32 0.48 -1.43 -41.20
CA PHE A 32 1.35 -2.13 -42.14
C PHE A 32 0.71 -3.33 -42.84
N ARG A 33 -0.37 -3.89 -42.29
CA ARG A 33 -1.07 -5.05 -42.85
C ARG A 33 -2.59 -4.87 -42.81
N ARG A 34 -3.26 -5.16 -43.93
CA ARG A 34 -4.73 -5.23 -44.02
C ARG A 34 -5.27 -6.48 -43.33
N LEU A 35 -5.17 -6.51 -42.00
CA LEU A 35 -5.73 -7.57 -41.16
C LEU A 35 -7.19 -7.28 -40.84
N HIS A 36 -8.01 -8.33 -40.81
CA HIS A 36 -9.41 -8.24 -40.42
C HIS A 36 -9.53 -7.80 -38.95
N PHE A 37 -10.51 -6.96 -38.63
CA PHE A 37 -10.69 -6.38 -37.30
C PHE A 37 -10.77 -7.43 -36.18
N GLY A 38 -11.54 -8.50 -36.39
CA GLY A 38 -11.64 -9.60 -35.42
C GLY A 38 -10.30 -10.31 -35.13
N LYS A 39 -9.42 -10.44 -36.13
CA LYS A 39 -8.07 -11.02 -35.92
C LYS A 39 -7.17 -10.08 -35.12
N LEU A 40 -7.32 -8.76 -35.31
CA LEU A 40 -6.59 -7.75 -34.56
C LEU A 40 -7.02 -7.71 -33.09
N LEU A 41 -8.33 -7.83 -32.80
CA LEU A 41 -8.84 -7.91 -31.43
C LEU A 41 -8.29 -9.13 -30.70
N LEU A 42 -8.37 -10.32 -31.32
CA LEU A 42 -7.83 -11.55 -30.74
C LEU A 42 -6.32 -11.42 -30.47
N LEU A 43 -5.57 -10.88 -31.44
CA LEU A 43 -4.14 -10.67 -31.29
C LEU A 43 -3.83 -9.70 -30.13
N GLY A 44 -4.55 -8.58 -30.04
CA GLY A 44 -4.38 -7.61 -28.97
C GLY A 44 -4.63 -8.20 -27.59
N PHE A 45 -5.68 -9.02 -27.47
CA PHE A 45 -5.98 -9.72 -26.22
C PHE A 45 -4.89 -10.73 -25.82
N VAL A 46 -4.42 -11.54 -26.78
CA VAL A 46 -3.32 -12.51 -26.55
C VAL A 46 -2.03 -11.80 -26.16
N LEU A 47 -1.69 -10.71 -26.86
CA LEU A 47 -0.52 -9.88 -26.55
C LEU A 47 -0.64 -9.26 -25.16
N TRP A 48 -1.81 -8.75 -24.79
CA TRP A 48 -2.04 -8.17 -23.47
C TRP A 48 -1.81 -9.20 -22.36
N ILE A 49 -2.34 -10.41 -22.49
CA ILE A 49 -2.10 -11.50 -21.52
C ILE A 49 -0.61 -11.84 -21.47
N ALA A 50 0.03 -12.05 -22.63
CA ALA A 50 1.44 -12.42 -22.69
C ALA A 50 2.35 -11.35 -22.06
N PHE A 51 2.11 -10.08 -22.35
CA PHE A 51 2.85 -8.96 -21.77
C PHE A 51 2.56 -8.78 -20.28
N THR A 52 1.33 -9.00 -19.83
CA THR A 52 0.98 -8.94 -18.40
C THR A 52 1.73 -10.04 -17.64
N LEU A 53 1.65 -11.30 -18.08
CA LEU A 53 2.34 -12.42 -17.43
C LEU A 53 3.86 -12.24 -17.41
N THR A 54 4.43 -11.82 -18.55
CA THR A 54 5.87 -11.57 -18.66
C THR A 54 6.29 -10.40 -17.78
N GLY A 55 5.53 -9.31 -17.80
CA GLY A 55 5.78 -8.13 -16.98
C GLY A 55 5.69 -8.42 -15.49
N THR A 56 4.68 -9.19 -15.06
CA THR A 56 4.54 -9.60 -13.66
C THR A 56 5.73 -10.47 -13.24
N LYS A 57 6.15 -11.42 -14.08
CA LYS A 57 7.31 -12.27 -13.78
C LYS A 57 8.62 -11.48 -13.65
N LEU A 58 8.81 -10.44 -14.47
CA LEU A 58 10.08 -9.72 -14.53
C LEU A 58 10.15 -8.53 -13.57
N PHE A 59 9.04 -7.83 -13.33
CA PHE A 59 9.06 -6.52 -12.68
C PHE A 59 8.23 -6.44 -11.40
N HIS A 60 7.39 -7.44 -11.09
CA HIS A 60 6.46 -7.33 -9.96
C HIS A 60 7.20 -7.16 -8.63
N HIS A 61 8.21 -7.98 -8.37
CA HIS A 61 8.97 -7.92 -7.12
C HIS A 61 9.62 -6.55 -6.91
N ASP A 62 10.37 -6.04 -7.90
CA ASP A 62 11.09 -4.78 -7.76
C ASP A 62 10.14 -3.60 -7.56
N ARG A 63 9.05 -3.56 -8.33
CA ARG A 63 8.01 -2.53 -8.20
C ARG A 63 7.24 -2.64 -6.89
N PHE A 64 7.03 -3.86 -6.40
CA PHE A 64 6.46 -4.11 -5.09
C PHE A 64 7.37 -3.58 -3.98
N VAL A 65 8.66 -3.89 -4.03
CA VAL A 65 9.64 -3.40 -3.04
C VAL A 65 9.72 -1.87 -3.06
N GLU A 66 9.76 -1.28 -4.25
CA GLU A 66 9.76 0.18 -4.43
C GLU A 66 8.51 0.83 -3.82
N LEU A 67 7.32 0.32 -4.16
CA LEU A 67 6.06 0.82 -3.62
C LEU A 67 5.90 0.58 -2.11
N HIS A 68 6.40 -0.55 -1.61
CA HIS A 68 6.35 -0.85 -0.19
C HIS A 68 7.29 0.07 0.60
N ARG A 69 8.49 0.33 0.08
CA ARG A 69 9.43 1.29 0.66
C ARG A 69 8.88 2.70 0.69
N SER A 70 8.27 3.18 -0.40
CA SER A 70 7.72 4.55 -0.42
C SER A 70 6.63 4.77 0.63
N HIS A 71 5.86 3.74 0.98
CA HIS A 71 4.90 3.83 2.09
C HIS A 71 5.53 3.79 3.49
N ASN A 72 6.78 3.34 3.59
CA ASN A 72 7.58 3.37 4.81
C ASN A 72 8.37 4.68 4.97
N ASP A 73 8.45 5.54 3.94
CA ASP A 73 9.07 6.88 4.08
C ASP A 73 8.33 7.78 5.09
N TYR A 74 7.10 7.42 5.45
CA TYR A 74 6.26 8.14 6.39
C TYR A 74 6.20 7.51 7.78
N VAL A 75 6.94 6.43 8.04
CA VAL A 75 7.08 5.86 9.38
C VAL A 75 8.42 6.29 10.00
N PRO A 76 8.56 6.29 11.33
CA PRO A 76 9.84 6.62 11.96
C PRO A 76 10.97 5.72 11.43
N THR A 77 12.13 6.32 11.13
CA THR A 77 13.28 5.61 10.55
C THR A 77 14.23 5.04 11.60
N THR A 78 14.07 5.45 12.86
CA THR A 78 14.87 5.03 14.01
C THR A 78 13.96 4.52 15.13
N GLY A 79 14.55 3.83 16.10
CA GLY A 79 13.81 3.36 17.29
C GLY A 79 12.87 2.18 17.04
N CYS A 80 12.89 1.53 15.86
CA CYS A 80 12.01 0.40 15.57
C CYS A 80 12.22 -0.74 16.57
N LEU A 81 11.14 -1.14 17.25
CA LEU A 81 11.10 -2.27 18.19
C LEU A 81 10.45 -3.49 17.52
N THR A 82 9.34 -3.29 16.81
CA THR A 82 8.67 -4.33 16.02
C THR A 82 8.23 -3.79 14.66
N TYR A 83 8.28 -4.65 13.65
CA TYR A 83 7.76 -4.36 12.31
C TYR A 83 7.17 -5.65 11.72
N GLU A 84 5.84 -5.69 11.64
CA GLU A 84 5.06 -6.88 11.32
C GLU A 84 4.07 -6.57 10.19
N PRO A 85 4.56 -6.56 8.94
CA PRO A 85 3.69 -6.42 7.79
C PRO A 85 2.98 -7.74 7.50
N SER A 86 1.70 -7.66 7.16
CA SER A 86 0.87 -8.76 6.69
C SER A 86 0.10 -8.34 5.44
N PHE A 87 -0.66 -9.28 4.86
CA PHE A 87 -1.41 -9.01 3.64
C PHE A 87 -2.47 -7.90 3.84
N GLY A 88 -3.16 -7.89 4.99
CA GLY A 88 -4.23 -6.94 5.31
C GLY A 88 -3.89 -5.89 6.38
N HIS A 89 -2.77 -6.03 7.08
CA HIS A 89 -2.40 -5.16 8.19
C HIS A 89 -0.90 -4.87 8.22
N LEU A 90 -0.53 -3.71 8.73
CA LEU A 90 0.81 -3.41 9.20
C LEU A 90 0.74 -3.02 10.66
N PHE A 91 1.48 -3.74 11.50
CA PHE A 91 1.77 -3.36 12.86
C PHE A 91 3.24 -3.00 13.00
N ALA A 92 3.54 -1.88 13.63
CA ALA A 92 4.91 -1.52 13.96
C ALA A 92 4.95 -0.75 15.28
N SER A 93 6.07 -0.85 15.99
CA SER A 93 6.30 -0.06 17.20
C SER A 93 7.69 0.56 17.19
N TYR A 94 7.79 1.75 17.80
CA TYR A 94 8.99 2.57 17.80
C TYR A 94 9.20 3.18 19.17
N SER A 95 10.38 2.98 19.75
CA SER A 95 10.84 3.71 20.93
C SER A 95 11.02 5.18 20.56
N MET A 96 10.24 6.05 21.19
CA MET A 96 10.35 7.50 21.03
C MET A 96 9.72 8.25 22.20
N SER A 97 10.19 9.47 22.43
CA SER A 97 9.59 10.37 23.41
C SER A 97 8.22 10.88 22.95
N ARG A 98 7.43 11.38 23.91
CA ARG A 98 6.13 11.97 23.60
C ARG A 98 6.26 13.17 22.65
N THR A 99 7.29 13.99 22.84
CA THR A 99 7.56 15.15 21.98
C THR A 99 7.89 14.73 20.55
N GLU A 100 8.69 13.69 20.35
CA GLU A 100 8.98 13.15 19.01
C GLU A 100 7.73 12.58 18.35
N PHE A 101 6.87 11.91 19.12
CA PHE A 101 5.58 11.44 18.64
C PHE A 101 4.68 12.59 18.16
N ASP A 102 4.50 13.63 18.97
CA ASP A 102 3.66 14.79 18.61
C ASP A 102 4.22 15.52 17.37
N VAL A 103 5.55 15.61 17.23
CA VAL A 103 6.20 16.16 16.01
C VAL A 103 5.92 15.28 14.79
N TRP A 104 6.04 13.96 14.94
CA TRP A 104 5.74 13.03 13.85
C TRP A 104 4.28 13.12 13.40
N ILE A 105 3.35 13.20 14.35
CA ILE A 105 1.91 13.41 14.09
C ILE A 105 1.69 14.70 13.28
N ALA A 106 2.29 15.81 13.69
CA ALA A 106 2.15 17.11 13.01
C ALA A 106 2.76 17.12 11.60
N GLN A 107 3.76 16.27 11.33
CA GLN A 107 4.43 16.16 10.04
C GLN A 107 3.86 15.06 9.16
N PHE A 108 2.86 14.31 9.63
CA PHE A 108 2.28 13.21 8.88
C PHE A 108 1.65 13.74 7.58
N PRO A 109 1.92 13.12 6.41
CA PRO A 109 1.58 13.69 5.10
C PRO A 109 0.08 13.74 4.79
N VAL A 110 -0.74 13.05 5.58
CA VAL A 110 -2.20 12.98 5.45
C VAL A 110 -2.80 13.54 6.72
N PRO A 111 -3.94 14.26 6.68
CA PRO A 111 -4.63 14.68 7.89
C PRO A 111 -4.82 13.52 8.85
N ILE A 112 -4.22 13.65 10.03
CA ILE A 112 -4.34 12.73 11.14
C ILE A 112 -4.81 13.57 12.33
N SER A 113 -5.91 13.16 12.96
CA SER A 113 -6.52 13.89 14.05
C SER A 113 -6.60 13.02 15.29
N GLU A 114 -6.66 13.67 16.44
CA GLU A 114 -6.90 12.99 17.71
C GLU A 114 -8.22 12.21 17.61
N TYR A 115 -8.18 10.98 18.10
CA TYR A 115 -9.29 10.05 18.03
C TYR A 115 -9.68 9.64 19.44
N ASP A 116 -10.89 9.99 19.86
CA ASP A 116 -11.39 9.72 21.21
C ASP A 116 -12.15 8.38 21.30
N SER A 117 -11.96 7.72 22.44
CA SER A 117 -12.62 6.54 22.99
C SER A 117 -12.27 5.15 22.41
N GLN A 118 -11.29 4.52 23.07
CA GLN A 118 -10.90 3.10 23.01
C GLN A 118 -10.07 2.69 21.79
N LEU A 119 -8.97 1.97 22.06
CA LEU A 119 -8.32 1.14 21.06
C LEU A 119 -9.39 0.31 20.35
N GLN A 120 -9.29 0.19 19.03
CA GLN A 120 -10.10 -0.83 18.37
C GLN A 120 -9.74 -2.17 19.01
N ARG A 121 -10.74 -2.96 19.40
CA ARG A 121 -10.54 -4.24 20.10
C ARG A 121 -9.51 -5.15 19.42
N PHE A 122 -9.40 -5.05 18.09
CA PHE A 122 -8.39 -5.74 17.30
C PHE A 122 -6.96 -5.29 17.63
N ASP A 123 -6.74 -3.98 17.74
CA ASP A 123 -5.46 -3.39 18.10
C ASP A 123 -5.13 -3.65 19.58
N GLU A 124 -6.11 -3.56 20.49
CA GLU A 124 -5.93 -3.87 21.92
C GLU A 124 -5.36 -5.29 22.14
N ALA A 125 -5.98 -6.30 21.51
CA ALA A 125 -5.55 -7.69 21.64
C ALA A 125 -4.13 -7.92 21.08
N ARG A 126 -3.72 -7.14 20.07
CA ARG A 126 -2.39 -7.25 19.45
C ARG A 126 -1.33 -6.47 20.22
N LEU A 127 -1.66 -5.27 20.66
CA LEU A 127 -0.75 -4.33 21.31
C LEU A 127 -0.61 -4.61 22.82
N GLY A 128 -1.57 -5.31 23.43
CA GLY A 128 -1.50 -5.73 24.83
C GLY A 128 -1.85 -4.63 25.84
N PHE A 129 -2.47 -3.54 25.40
CA PHE A 129 -2.98 -2.46 26.26
C PHE A 129 -4.29 -1.89 25.71
N ALA A 130 -5.11 -1.31 26.59
CA ALA A 130 -6.41 -0.72 26.25
C ALA A 130 -6.41 0.82 26.27
N ASP A 131 -5.55 1.42 27.10
CA ASP A 131 -5.54 2.86 27.37
C ASP A 131 -4.21 3.49 26.93
N PRO A 132 -4.13 4.08 25.72
CA PRO A 132 -2.98 4.88 25.29
C PRO A 132 -3.00 6.28 25.93
N ASP A 133 -1.82 6.89 26.07
CA ASP A 133 -1.68 8.29 26.51
C ASP A 133 -2.06 9.29 25.39
N ALA A 134 -2.05 8.81 24.14
CA ALA A 134 -2.60 9.52 23.00
C ALA A 134 -2.97 8.54 21.88
N ALA A 135 -4.03 8.88 21.15
CA ALA A 135 -4.51 8.13 20.01
C ALA A 135 -4.85 9.08 18.86
N PHE A 136 -4.34 8.77 17.68
CA PHE A 136 -4.53 9.54 16.47
C PHE A 136 -4.91 8.61 15.32
N ALA A 137 -5.77 9.07 14.43
CA ALA A 137 -6.18 8.31 13.26
C ALA A 137 -6.40 9.19 12.05
N THR A 138 -6.13 8.65 10.86
CA THR A 138 -6.59 9.26 9.61
C THR A 138 -8.07 9.01 9.43
N GLU A 139 -8.72 9.78 8.55
CA GLU A 139 -10.02 9.37 8.01
C GLU A 139 -9.93 7.97 7.40
N SER A 140 -11.02 7.20 7.55
CA SER A 140 -11.14 5.91 6.89
C SER A 140 -11.32 6.13 5.39
N ALA A 141 -10.48 5.47 4.60
CA ALA A 141 -10.65 5.41 3.16
C ALA A 141 -11.93 4.62 2.80
N SER A 142 -12.41 4.76 1.56
CA SER A 142 -13.62 4.08 1.08
C SER A 142 -13.52 2.54 1.08
N ASN A 143 -12.30 2.01 1.08
CA ASN A 143 -12.01 0.58 1.27
C ASN A 143 -11.82 0.21 2.76
N GLY A 144 -12.24 1.07 3.70
CA GLY A 144 -12.07 0.85 5.13
C GLY A 144 -10.62 0.89 5.62
N GLY A 145 -9.66 1.25 4.76
CA GLY A 145 -8.27 1.41 5.15
C GLY A 145 -8.08 2.62 6.06
N GLN A 146 -7.34 2.44 7.15
CA GLN A 146 -7.10 3.51 8.13
C GLN A 146 -5.67 3.40 8.69
N THR A 147 -5.02 4.54 8.90
CA THR A 147 -3.78 4.61 9.67
C THR A 147 -4.10 5.12 11.07
N ARG A 148 -3.61 4.40 12.09
CA ARG A 148 -3.81 4.71 13.50
C ARG A 148 -2.46 4.70 14.19
N ALA A 149 -2.25 5.68 15.06
CA ALA A 149 -1.03 5.85 15.83
C ALA A 149 -1.39 6.03 17.30
N TYR A 150 -0.74 5.27 18.17
CA TYR A 150 -0.93 5.29 19.61
C TYR A 150 0.39 5.59 20.29
N PHE A 151 0.34 6.27 21.43
CA PHE A 151 1.51 6.48 22.28
C PHE A 151 1.26 5.91 23.67
N LYS A 152 2.23 5.15 24.19
CA LYS A 152 2.22 4.64 25.56
C LYS A 152 3.62 4.28 26.02
N ASP A 153 3.98 4.64 27.25
CA ASP A 153 5.20 4.21 27.93
C ASP A 153 6.50 4.42 27.10
N GLY A 154 6.62 5.57 26.44
CA GLY A 154 7.81 5.89 25.62
C GLY A 154 7.87 5.12 24.28
N THR A 155 6.73 4.58 23.84
CA THR A 155 6.62 3.83 22.60
C THR A 155 5.46 4.36 21.76
N MET A 156 5.72 4.60 20.48
CA MET A 156 4.71 4.78 19.45
C MET A 156 4.33 3.42 18.88
N TYR A 157 3.04 3.17 18.72
CA TYR A 157 2.48 2.02 18.03
C TYR A 157 1.73 2.47 16.79
N LEU A 158 2.05 1.90 15.65
CA LEU A 158 1.42 2.15 14.36
C LEU A 158 0.60 0.93 13.97
N SER A 159 -0.69 1.15 13.69
CA SER A 159 -1.59 0.17 13.08
C SER A 159 -2.10 0.73 11.77
N ARG A 160 -1.85 0.04 10.66
CA ARG A 160 -2.52 0.30 9.39
C ARG A 160 -3.33 -0.91 9.01
N ASN A 161 -4.65 -0.79 8.98
CA ASN A 161 -5.54 -1.84 8.51
C ASN A 161 -6.00 -1.54 7.08
N VAL A 162 -6.38 -2.61 6.39
CA VAL A 162 -7.11 -2.62 5.14
C VAL A 162 -8.32 -3.53 5.37
N MET A 163 -9.54 -3.09 5.01
CA MET A 163 -10.71 -3.97 4.93
C MET A 163 -10.95 -4.44 3.49
#